data_AF-A0A6P3EPT1-F1
#
_entry.id   AF-A0A6P3EPT1-F1
#
_cell.length_a   1.000
_cell.length_b   1.000
_cell.length_c   1.000
_cell.angle_alpha   90.00
_cell.angle_beta   90.00
_cell.angle_gamma   90.00
#
_symmetry.space_group_name_H-M   'P 1'
#
loop_
_entity.id
_entity.type
_entity.pdbx_description
1 polymer ?
#
loop_
_entity_poly.entity_id
_entity_poly.type
_entity_poly.pdbx_seq_one_letter_code
_entity_poly.pdbx_strand_id
1 'polypeptide(L)'
;MDEPWWEGRVASDVHCTLREKELKLPAFRAHSPLLKSRRFFVDILTLLSSHCQLCPAARHLAVYLLDHFMDRYNIPASKQLYAVAVSCLLLASKFEDREDHVPKLEQINGARVLSGQNFSLTKKELLSTELLLLEAFSWNLCLPTPAHFLDYYLLASVSQKDHHCHTWPSACPRKTKECLKEYAHYFLEVTLQDHIFYKFQPSVVAAACIGASRICLQLSPCWTRELQRISSYALEHLSACIEILLVAYDSVLKDAIAVKSQALAMVPGTPPTPTQVLLHSPAYPTVSHPSAALARLQAPMQDLCLAYRDSLQAQASRSVLSAGTGLSLHSPYPALQPLDTCPMPVPGSLSVQMAIAAEPRHCLAATYRSSYYSSSHVFPAGCFDS
;
A
#
# COMPACT_ATOMS: atom_id res chain seq x y z
N MET A 1 3.82 12.70 22.72
CA MET A 1 4.08 12.07 21.41
C MET A 1 4.92 10.87 21.73
N ASP A 2 4.38 9.67 21.52
CA ASP A 2 5.17 8.45 21.69
C ASP A 2 6.26 8.45 20.62
N GLU A 3 7.50 8.20 21.05
CA GLU A 3 8.66 8.12 20.17
C GLU A 3 8.45 6.98 19.17
N PRO A 4 8.72 7.17 17.87
CA PRO A 4 8.55 6.10 16.90
C PRO A 4 9.46 4.91 17.24
N TRP A 5 8.94 3.69 17.10
CA TRP A 5 9.63 2.49 17.60
C TRP A 5 11.03 2.30 16.99
N TRP A 6 11.25 2.78 15.77
CA TRP A 6 12.52 2.65 15.06
C TRP A 6 13.62 3.57 15.60
N GLU A 7 13.29 4.60 16.38
CA GLU A 7 14.27 5.49 17.04
C GLU A 7 14.63 5.01 18.45
N GLY A 8 13.85 4.09 19.02
CA GLY A 8 14.00 3.60 20.38
C GLY A 8 15.16 2.61 20.58
N ARG A 9 15.55 2.42 21.84
CA ARG A 9 16.64 1.49 22.24
C ARG A 9 16.38 0.02 21.86
N VAL A 10 15.12 -0.36 21.65
CA VAL A 10 14.69 -1.71 21.29
C VAL A 10 14.40 -1.86 19.78
N ALA A 11 14.74 -0.85 18.96
CA ALA A 11 14.44 -0.86 17.52
C ALA A 11 14.99 -2.10 16.80
N SER A 12 16.20 -2.55 17.16
CA SER A 12 16.80 -3.77 16.60
C SER A 12 15.99 -5.02 16.96
N ASP A 13 15.50 -5.12 18.19
CA ASP A 13 14.72 -6.28 18.64
C ASP A 13 13.33 -6.31 17.97
N VAL A 14 12.72 -5.14 17.80
CA VAL A 14 11.47 -4.99 17.04
C VAL A 14 11.69 -5.38 15.59
N HIS A 15 12.78 -4.91 14.96
CA HIS A 15 13.15 -5.29 13.60
C HIS A 15 13.33 -6.81 13.47
N CYS A 16 14.08 -7.45 14.36
CA CYS A 16 14.24 -8.91 14.39
C CYS A 16 12.88 -9.63 14.53
N THR A 17 12.00 -9.16 15.41
CA THR A 17 10.66 -9.73 15.59
C THR A 17 9.81 -9.60 14.33
N LEU A 18 9.86 -8.44 13.65
CA LEU A 18 9.16 -8.24 12.38
C LEU A 18 9.69 -9.19 11.30
N ARG A 19 11.02 -9.39 11.22
CA ARG A 19 11.66 -10.35 10.30
C ARG A 19 11.22 -11.79 10.59
N GLU A 20 11.17 -12.20 11.86
CA GLU A 20 10.68 -13.54 12.22
C GLU A 20 9.21 -13.77 11.85
N LYS A 21 8.36 -12.73 12.00
CA LYS A 21 6.96 -12.79 11.60
C LYS A 21 6.80 -12.83 10.08
N GLU A 22 7.65 -12.12 9.33
CA GLU A 22 7.59 -12.10 7.87
C GLU A 22 7.77 -13.50 7.25
N LEU A 23 8.60 -14.34 7.88
CA LEU A 23 8.85 -15.72 7.45
C LEU A 23 7.63 -16.63 7.62
N LYS A 24 6.66 -16.21 8.42
CA LYS A 24 5.42 -16.96 8.72
C LYS A 24 4.23 -16.43 7.93
N LEU A 25 4.42 -15.44 7.06
CA LEU A 25 3.35 -14.89 6.26
C LEU A 25 2.78 -15.95 5.30
N PRO A 26 1.44 -16.05 5.17
CA PRO A 26 0.81 -16.89 4.18
C PRO A 26 1.32 -16.60 2.76
N ALA A 27 1.53 -17.65 1.96
CA ALA A 27 1.87 -17.49 0.56
C ALA A 27 0.68 -16.91 -0.23
N PHE A 28 0.93 -15.85 -1.00
CA PHE A 28 -0.03 -15.31 -1.97
C PHE A 28 0.09 -16.07 -3.29
N ARG A 29 -1.00 -16.71 -3.74
CA ARG A 29 -0.96 -17.60 -4.91
C ARG A 29 -1.34 -16.90 -6.21
N ALA A 30 -2.00 -15.75 -6.11
CA ALA A 30 -2.44 -14.95 -7.26
C ALA A 30 -3.35 -15.73 -8.25
N HIS A 31 -4.20 -16.64 -7.75
CA HIS A 31 -5.04 -17.49 -8.60
C HIS A 31 -6.45 -16.93 -8.84
N SER A 32 -6.86 -15.95 -8.05
CA SER A 32 -8.23 -15.45 -8.11
C SER A 32 -8.53 -14.69 -9.41
N PRO A 33 -9.65 -14.96 -10.08
CA PRO A 33 -10.08 -14.18 -11.24
C PRO A 33 -10.36 -12.71 -10.87
N LEU A 34 -10.59 -12.40 -9.60
CA LEU A 34 -10.83 -11.05 -9.09
C LEU A 34 -9.59 -10.15 -9.16
N LEU A 35 -8.40 -10.71 -9.40
CA LEU A 35 -7.16 -9.93 -9.54
C LEU A 35 -7.19 -8.97 -10.74
N LYS A 36 -8.05 -9.23 -11.72
CA LYS A 36 -8.31 -8.30 -12.84
C LYS A 36 -8.86 -6.95 -12.36
N SER A 37 -9.58 -6.95 -11.23
CA SER A 37 -10.14 -5.76 -10.60
C SER A 37 -9.26 -5.21 -9.48
N ARG A 38 -8.15 -5.88 -9.13
CA ARG A 38 -7.28 -5.51 -8.01
C ARG A 38 -6.82 -4.06 -8.09
N ARG A 39 -6.25 -3.65 -9.23
CA ARG A 39 -5.69 -2.28 -9.42
C ARG A 39 -6.74 -1.21 -9.14
N PHE A 40 -7.95 -1.42 -9.65
CA PHE A 40 -9.09 -0.55 -9.38
C PHE A 40 -9.36 -0.42 -7.87
N PHE A 41 -9.43 -1.52 -7.13
CA PHE A 41 -9.66 -1.45 -5.68
C PHE A 41 -8.47 -0.88 -4.90
N VAL A 42 -7.23 -1.17 -5.30
CA VAL A 42 -6.04 -0.55 -4.70
C VAL A 42 -6.08 0.97 -4.87
N ASP A 43 -6.50 1.48 -6.02
CA ASP A 43 -6.66 2.91 -6.25
C ASP A 43 -7.75 3.51 -5.36
N ILE A 44 -8.90 2.84 -5.23
CA ILE A 44 -9.96 3.25 -4.30
C ILE A 44 -9.43 3.33 -2.85
N LEU A 45 -8.71 2.30 -2.39
CA LEU A 45 -8.15 2.27 -1.05
C LEU A 45 -7.09 3.35 -0.84
N THR A 46 -6.25 3.61 -1.84
CA THR A 46 -5.22 4.65 -1.80
C THR A 46 -5.86 6.05 -1.69
N LEU A 47 -6.91 6.30 -2.48
CA LEU A 47 -7.66 7.56 -2.45
C LEU A 47 -8.39 7.75 -1.12
N LEU A 48 -9.06 6.70 -0.61
CA LEU A 48 -9.74 6.74 0.69
C LEU A 48 -8.75 6.96 1.84
N SER A 49 -7.64 6.22 1.83
CA SER A 49 -6.56 6.36 2.80
C SER A 49 -5.99 7.78 2.80
N SER A 50 -5.77 8.37 1.62
CA SER A 50 -5.29 9.76 1.50
C SER A 50 -6.32 10.77 2.01
N HIS A 51 -7.60 10.60 1.66
CA HIS A 51 -8.67 11.45 2.18
C HIS A 51 -8.73 11.40 3.72
N CYS A 52 -8.52 10.22 4.30
CA CYS A 52 -8.56 10.01 5.73
C CYS A 52 -7.22 10.25 6.44
N GLN A 53 -6.16 10.58 5.69
CA GLN A 53 -4.80 10.80 6.21
C GLN A 53 -4.23 9.61 7.00
N LEU A 54 -4.57 8.39 6.59
CA LEU A 54 -4.10 7.18 7.26
C LEU A 54 -2.59 6.95 7.05
N CYS A 55 -1.96 6.32 8.04
CA CYS A 55 -0.56 5.93 7.96
C CYS A 55 -0.29 4.90 6.83
N PRO A 56 0.94 4.85 6.28
CA PRO A 56 1.30 3.86 5.26
C PRO A 56 1.11 2.40 5.72
N ALA A 57 1.36 2.09 6.99
CA ALA A 57 1.18 0.74 7.53
C ALA A 57 -0.27 0.27 7.42
N ALA A 58 -1.25 1.12 7.78
CA ALA A 58 -2.68 0.84 7.63
C ALA A 58 -3.05 0.60 6.16
N ARG A 59 -2.56 1.43 5.23
CA ARG A 59 -2.83 1.26 3.79
C ARG A 59 -2.28 -0.05 3.26
N HIS A 60 -1.04 -0.38 3.60
CA HIS A 60 -0.40 -1.62 3.17
C HIS A 60 -1.09 -2.85 3.75
N LEU A 61 -1.47 -2.81 5.04
CA LEU A 61 -2.20 -3.89 5.66
C LEU A 61 -3.59 -4.06 5.02
N ALA A 62 -4.29 -2.97 4.70
CA ALA A 62 -5.58 -3.03 4.01
C ALA A 62 -5.49 -3.75 2.65
N VAL A 63 -4.48 -3.41 1.84
CA VAL A 63 -4.24 -4.06 0.55
C VAL A 63 -3.84 -5.52 0.74
N TYR A 64 -2.99 -5.83 1.73
CA TYR A 64 -2.63 -7.21 2.09
C TYR A 64 -3.88 -8.04 2.42
N LEU A 65 -4.75 -7.52 3.30
CA LEU A 65 -5.97 -8.22 3.70
C LEU A 65 -6.89 -8.43 2.49
N LEU A 66 -7.08 -7.41 1.65
CA LEU A 66 -7.89 -7.51 0.44
C LEU A 66 -7.35 -8.58 -0.52
N ASP A 67 -6.05 -8.55 -0.83
CA ASP A 67 -5.42 -9.48 -1.76
C ASP A 67 -5.56 -10.93 -1.28
N HIS A 68 -5.17 -11.21 -0.04
CA HIS A 68 -5.26 -12.56 0.52
C HIS A 68 -6.70 -13.03 0.74
N PHE A 69 -7.65 -12.13 0.91
CA PHE A 69 -9.06 -12.50 0.96
C PHE A 69 -9.60 -12.84 -0.44
N MET A 70 -9.31 -12.01 -1.45
CA MET A 70 -9.68 -12.31 -2.85
C MET A 70 -9.04 -13.60 -3.36
N ASP A 71 -7.83 -13.94 -2.93
CA ASP A 71 -7.12 -15.15 -3.37
C ASP A 71 -7.72 -16.44 -2.77
N ARG A 72 -8.36 -16.35 -1.59
CA ARG A 72 -8.94 -17.50 -0.87
C ARG A 72 -10.43 -17.69 -1.08
N TYR A 73 -11.15 -16.60 -1.35
CA TYR A 73 -12.62 -16.60 -1.41
C TYR A 73 -13.13 -16.09 -2.75
N ASN A 74 -14.19 -16.72 -3.25
CA ASN A 74 -14.92 -16.21 -4.40
C ASN A 74 -15.97 -15.19 -3.94
N ILE A 75 -15.93 -13.99 -4.52
CA ILE A 75 -16.83 -12.88 -4.17
C ILE A 75 -17.71 -12.59 -5.38
N PRO A 76 -18.98 -13.05 -5.37
CA PRO A 76 -19.81 -13.09 -6.58
C PRO A 76 -20.34 -11.72 -7.03
N ALA A 77 -20.45 -10.75 -6.12
CA ALA A 77 -21.06 -9.45 -6.41
C ALA A 77 -20.08 -8.28 -6.24
N SER A 78 -20.05 -7.36 -7.21
CA SER A 78 -19.21 -6.16 -7.18
C SER A 78 -19.42 -5.31 -5.93
N LYS A 79 -20.66 -5.10 -5.50
CA LYS A 79 -20.99 -4.39 -4.26
C LYS A 79 -20.35 -5.03 -3.01
N GLN A 80 -20.34 -6.36 -2.94
CA GLN A 80 -19.71 -7.08 -1.82
C GLN A 80 -18.20 -6.87 -1.81
N LEU A 81 -17.56 -6.83 -2.98
CA LEU A 81 -16.13 -6.56 -3.08
C LEU A 81 -15.74 -5.15 -2.63
N TYR A 82 -16.57 -4.13 -2.92
CA TYR A 82 -16.41 -2.80 -2.31
C TYR A 82 -16.53 -2.83 -0.79
N ALA A 83 -17.54 -3.53 -0.25
CA ALA A 83 -17.70 -3.67 1.19
C ALA A 83 -16.49 -4.35 1.83
N VAL A 84 -15.96 -5.41 1.21
CA VAL A 84 -14.72 -6.09 1.64
C VAL A 84 -13.54 -5.13 1.61
N ALA A 85 -13.30 -4.43 0.49
CA ALA A 85 -12.17 -3.52 0.36
C ALA A 85 -12.21 -2.41 1.42
N VAL A 86 -13.34 -1.73 1.58
CA VAL A 86 -13.53 -0.67 2.58
C VAL A 86 -13.39 -1.21 4.00
N SER A 87 -13.90 -2.42 4.28
CA SER A 87 -13.76 -3.06 5.59
C SER A 87 -12.30 -3.45 5.89
N CYS A 88 -11.54 -3.90 4.89
CA CYS A 88 -10.09 -4.13 5.04
C CYS A 88 -9.38 -2.83 5.44
N LEU A 89 -9.74 -1.70 4.85
CA LEU A 89 -9.18 -0.40 5.22
C LEU A 89 -9.49 -0.04 6.67
N LEU A 90 -10.76 -0.11 7.06
CA LEU A 90 -11.19 0.25 8.41
C LEU A 90 -10.60 -0.67 9.49
N LEU A 91 -10.51 -1.99 9.22
CA LEU A 91 -9.83 -2.93 10.11
C LEU A 91 -8.35 -2.60 10.25
N ALA A 92 -7.67 -2.34 9.13
CA ALA A 92 -6.25 -1.99 9.16
C ALA A 92 -6.01 -0.65 9.88
N SER A 93 -6.86 0.37 9.67
CA SER A 93 -6.80 1.64 10.41
C SER A 93 -6.95 1.43 11.92
N LYS A 94 -7.91 0.61 12.35
CA LYS A 94 -8.10 0.29 13.77
C LYS A 94 -6.90 -0.44 14.40
N PHE A 95 -6.14 -1.16 13.58
CA PHE A 95 -5.01 -1.96 14.05
C PHE A 95 -3.68 -1.17 14.04
N GLU A 96 -3.43 -0.40 12.98
CA GLU A 96 -2.13 0.26 12.72
C GLU A 96 -2.09 1.74 13.12
N ASP A 97 -3.24 2.42 13.12
CA ASP A 97 -3.31 3.86 13.35
C ASP A 97 -3.75 4.20 14.76
N ARG A 98 -3.57 5.46 15.12
CA ARG A 98 -4.03 5.97 16.40
C ARG A 98 -5.54 6.06 16.41
N GLU A 99 -6.14 5.88 17.59
CA GLU A 99 -7.60 5.89 17.75
C GLU A 99 -8.25 7.17 17.19
N ASP A 100 -7.58 8.32 17.31
CA ASP A 100 -8.04 9.61 16.80
C ASP A 100 -7.98 9.75 15.27
N HIS A 101 -7.20 8.90 14.58
CA HIS A 101 -7.11 8.85 13.13
C HIS A 101 -7.99 7.79 12.49
N VAL A 102 -8.59 6.89 13.28
CA VAL A 102 -9.46 5.84 12.75
C VAL A 102 -10.71 6.48 12.10
N PRO A 103 -10.95 6.27 10.79
CA PRO A 103 -12.04 6.93 10.09
C PRO A 103 -13.39 6.39 10.57
N LYS A 104 -14.35 7.30 10.76
CA LYS A 104 -15.74 6.91 11.03
C LYS A 104 -16.45 6.47 9.74
N LEU A 105 -17.48 5.65 9.87
CA LEU A 105 -18.26 5.18 8.73
C LEU A 105 -18.88 6.34 7.93
N GLU A 106 -19.33 7.40 8.60
CA GLU A 106 -19.88 8.57 7.91
C GLU A 106 -18.82 9.29 7.06
N GLN A 107 -17.59 9.37 7.55
CA GLN A 107 -16.47 9.96 6.81
C GLN A 107 -16.13 9.13 5.57
N ILE A 108 -16.10 7.81 5.69
CA ILE A 108 -15.89 6.90 4.56
C ILE A 108 -17.00 7.05 3.52
N ASN A 109 -18.27 7.00 3.93
CA ASN A 109 -19.41 7.11 3.01
C ASN A 109 -19.51 8.51 2.38
N GLY A 110 -19.02 9.56 3.06
CA GLY A 110 -18.93 10.91 2.53
C GLY A 110 -17.80 11.13 1.51
N ALA A 111 -16.90 10.17 1.34
CA ALA A 111 -15.78 10.29 0.43
C ALA A 111 -16.25 10.27 -1.04
N ARG A 112 -15.89 11.32 -1.79
CA ARG A 112 -16.29 11.51 -3.19
C ARG A 112 -15.98 10.31 -4.09
N VAL A 113 -14.88 9.60 -3.80
CA VAL A 113 -14.45 8.42 -4.55
C VAL A 113 -15.48 7.27 -4.49
N LEU A 114 -16.20 7.13 -3.37
CA LEU A 114 -17.29 6.14 -3.23
C LEU A 114 -18.62 6.68 -3.75
N SER A 115 -18.89 7.98 -3.56
CA SER A 115 -20.09 8.62 -4.10
C SER A 115 -20.15 8.51 -5.62
N GLY A 116 -19.02 8.70 -6.31
CA GLY A 116 -18.93 8.51 -7.77
C GLY A 116 -19.18 7.08 -8.24
N GLN A 117 -19.09 6.09 -7.35
CA GLN A 117 -19.39 4.68 -7.62
C GLN A 117 -20.79 4.28 -7.16
N ASN A 118 -21.62 5.23 -6.70
CA ASN A 118 -22.93 4.98 -6.09
C ASN A 118 -22.89 3.93 -4.97
N PHE A 119 -21.76 3.85 -4.26
CA PHE A 119 -21.56 2.90 -3.17
C PHE A 119 -21.72 3.58 -1.81
N SER A 120 -22.47 2.94 -0.92
CA SER A 120 -22.58 3.32 0.48
C SER A 120 -22.60 2.04 1.33
N LEU A 121 -21.85 2.06 2.42
CA LEU A 121 -21.72 0.94 3.34
C LEU A 121 -22.57 1.18 4.58
N THR A 122 -23.51 0.28 4.88
CA THR A 122 -24.28 0.36 6.12
C THR A 122 -23.47 -0.16 7.30
N LYS A 123 -23.81 0.29 8.53
CA LYS A 123 -23.16 -0.19 9.76
C LYS A 123 -23.27 -1.72 9.92
N LYS A 124 -24.42 -2.29 9.55
CA LYS A 124 -24.66 -3.74 9.62
C LYS A 124 -23.75 -4.49 8.64
N GLU A 125 -23.66 -4.04 7.39
CA GLU A 125 -22.79 -4.63 6.36
C GLU A 125 -21.31 -4.52 6.76
N LEU A 126 -20.89 -3.38 7.31
CA LEU A 126 -19.53 -3.18 7.82
C LEU A 126 -19.22 -4.22 8.91
N LEU A 127 -20.01 -4.28 9.97
CA LEU A 127 -19.76 -5.19 11.09
C LEU A 127 -19.74 -6.66 10.65
N SER A 128 -20.66 -7.07 9.77
CA SER A 128 -20.65 -8.44 9.26
C SER A 128 -19.41 -8.76 8.42
N THR A 129 -18.95 -7.79 7.63
CA THR A 129 -17.78 -7.98 6.75
C THR A 129 -16.49 -7.96 7.55
N GLU A 130 -16.39 -7.09 8.55
CA GLU A 130 -15.24 -7.06 9.47
C GLU A 130 -15.09 -8.36 10.25
N LEU A 131 -16.20 -8.91 10.77
CA LEU A 131 -16.17 -10.20 11.47
C LEU A 131 -15.71 -11.32 10.53
N LEU A 132 -16.25 -11.37 9.31
CA LEU A 132 -15.83 -12.34 8.30
C LEU A 132 -14.33 -12.25 7.98
N LEU A 133 -13.80 -11.02 7.84
CA LEU A 133 -12.38 -10.79 7.61
C LEU A 133 -11.55 -11.25 8.80
N LEU A 134 -11.92 -10.88 10.02
CA LEU A 134 -11.23 -11.30 11.24
C LEU A 134 -11.19 -12.84 11.36
N GLU A 135 -12.31 -13.51 11.12
CA GLU A 135 -12.36 -14.98 11.09
C GLU A 135 -11.46 -15.57 10.00
N ALA A 136 -11.50 -15.02 8.78
CA ALA A 136 -10.65 -15.45 7.66
C ALA A 136 -9.15 -15.30 7.95
N PHE A 137 -8.75 -14.35 8.80
CA PHE A 137 -7.37 -14.16 9.25
C PHE A 137 -7.11 -14.73 10.66
N SER A 138 -8.03 -15.53 11.20
CA SER A 138 -7.91 -16.15 12.54
C SER A 138 -7.58 -15.11 13.63
N TRP A 139 -8.17 -13.92 13.52
CA TRP A 139 -7.97 -12.76 14.39
C TRP A 139 -6.52 -12.26 14.46
N ASN A 140 -5.65 -12.70 13.55
CA ASN A 140 -4.26 -12.28 13.49
C ASN A 140 -4.05 -11.22 12.40
N LEU A 141 -4.06 -9.95 12.82
CA LEU A 141 -3.73 -8.81 11.96
C LEU A 141 -2.28 -8.35 12.10
N CYS A 142 -1.48 -8.99 12.95
CA CYS A 142 -0.05 -8.71 13.16
C CYS A 142 0.80 -9.19 11.97
N LEU A 143 0.56 -8.63 10.79
CA LEU A 143 1.08 -9.07 9.50
C LEU A 143 2.07 -8.02 8.97
N PRO A 144 3.39 -8.24 9.11
CA PRO A 144 4.37 -7.24 8.70
C PRO A 144 4.29 -6.98 7.20
N THR A 145 4.25 -5.71 6.85
CA THR A 145 4.22 -5.19 5.47
C THR A 145 5.48 -4.38 5.18
N PRO A 146 5.81 -4.06 3.92
CA PRO A 146 6.99 -3.26 3.61
C PRO A 146 7.03 -1.90 4.34
N ALA A 147 5.85 -1.31 4.59
CA ALA A 147 5.72 -0.06 5.33
C ALA A 147 6.30 -0.15 6.75
N HIS A 148 6.22 -1.31 7.39
CA HIS A 148 6.77 -1.54 8.72
C HIS A 148 8.30 -1.50 8.75
N PHE A 149 9.00 -1.71 7.64
CA PHE A 149 10.47 -1.74 7.63
C PHE A 149 11.08 -0.43 7.11
N LEU A 150 10.31 0.36 6.35
CA LEU A 150 10.84 1.48 5.57
C LEU A 150 11.52 2.54 6.45
N ASP A 151 10.83 3.04 7.48
CA ASP A 151 11.36 4.12 8.32
C ASP A 151 12.58 3.69 9.14
N TYR A 152 12.64 2.42 9.56
CA TYR A 152 13.84 1.86 10.18
C TYR A 152 15.03 1.87 9.24
N TYR A 153 14.84 1.51 7.96
CA TYR A 153 15.91 1.57 6.96
C TYR A 153 16.27 3.00 6.55
N LEU A 154 15.32 3.94 6.62
CA LEU A 154 15.56 5.36 6.36
C LEU A 154 16.58 5.98 7.33
N LEU A 155 16.75 5.42 8.55
CA LEU A 155 17.75 5.88 9.52
C LEU A 155 19.19 5.79 8.98
N ALA A 156 19.49 4.76 8.19
CA ALA A 156 20.80 4.52 7.59
C ALA A 156 20.91 4.95 6.11
N SER A 157 19.84 5.56 5.57
CA SER A 157 19.67 5.75 4.13
C SER A 157 20.54 6.82 3.48
N VAL A 158 21.12 7.74 4.26
CA VAL A 158 22.04 8.79 3.77
C VAL A 158 23.30 8.76 4.62
N SER A 159 24.46 8.78 3.96
CA SER A 159 25.76 8.83 4.62
C SER A 159 26.48 10.15 4.30
N GLN A 160 27.25 10.67 5.24
CA GLN A 160 28.18 11.78 4.97
C GLN A 160 29.25 11.40 3.93
N LYS A 161 29.49 10.10 3.71
CA LYS A 161 30.45 9.58 2.74
C LYS A 161 29.83 9.35 1.36
N ASP A 162 28.58 9.74 1.15
CA ASP A 162 27.90 9.56 -0.14
C ASP A 162 28.53 10.44 -1.22
N HIS A 163 28.98 9.80 -2.28
CA HIS A 163 29.41 10.50 -3.49
C HIS A 163 28.18 10.86 -4.31
N HIS A 164 28.06 12.13 -4.70
CA HIS A 164 27.03 12.60 -5.62
C HIS A 164 27.64 12.57 -7.02
N CYS A 165 27.00 11.89 -7.98
CA CYS A 165 27.43 12.08 -9.36
C CYS A 165 26.97 13.47 -9.86
N HIS A 166 27.68 14.00 -10.85
CA HIS A 166 27.96 15.42 -11.14
C HIS A 166 26.80 16.43 -11.30
N THR A 167 25.57 16.09 -10.94
CA THR A 167 24.35 16.87 -11.23
C THR A 167 23.50 17.23 -10.01
N TRP A 168 23.65 16.58 -8.85
CA TRP A 168 22.88 16.95 -7.66
C TRP A 168 23.60 18.07 -6.89
N PRO A 169 22.93 19.17 -6.51
CA PRO A 169 23.56 20.21 -5.70
C PRO A 169 24.04 19.59 -4.38
N SER A 170 25.35 19.57 -4.17
CA SER A 170 26.06 19.03 -3.00
C SER A 170 25.73 19.75 -1.67
N ALA A 171 24.61 20.45 -1.58
CA ALA A 171 24.47 21.62 -0.72
C ALA A 171 23.70 21.39 0.59
N CYS A 172 23.09 20.24 0.85
CA CYS A 172 22.49 19.99 2.17
C CYS A 172 22.15 18.51 2.43
N PRO A 173 22.87 17.81 3.35
CA PRO A 173 22.52 16.45 3.76
C PRO A 173 21.09 16.29 4.27
N ARG A 174 20.52 17.34 4.90
CA ARG A 174 19.12 17.33 5.35
C ARG A 174 18.15 17.25 4.18
N LYS A 175 18.35 18.10 3.16
CA LYS A 175 17.52 18.07 1.94
C LYS A 175 17.66 16.74 1.20
N THR A 176 18.87 16.18 1.11
CA THR A 176 19.06 14.85 0.52
C THR A 176 18.27 13.77 1.28
N LYS A 177 18.27 13.81 2.61
CA LYS A 177 17.50 12.88 3.45
C LYS A 177 15.98 13.06 3.27
N GLU A 178 15.50 14.29 3.18
CA GLU A 178 14.09 14.61 2.90
C GLU A 178 13.66 14.08 1.53
N CYS A 179 14.41 14.40 0.46
CA CYS A 179 14.13 13.88 -0.89
C CYS A 179 14.19 12.34 -0.93
N LEU A 180 15.15 11.72 -0.23
CA LEU A 180 15.24 10.26 -0.18
C LEU A 180 14.00 9.67 0.51
N LYS A 181 13.56 10.27 1.63
CA LYS A 181 12.32 9.87 2.30
C LYS A 181 11.12 9.96 1.37
N GLU A 182 10.98 11.03 0.60
CA GLU A 182 9.91 11.20 -0.38
C GLU A 182 9.95 10.11 -1.46
N TYR A 183 11.11 9.87 -2.08
CA TYR A 183 11.28 8.80 -3.07
C TYR A 183 10.99 7.42 -2.48
N ALA A 184 11.43 7.16 -1.25
CA ALA A 184 11.25 5.86 -0.59
C ALA A 184 9.76 5.58 -0.34
N HIS A 185 9.02 6.58 0.15
CA HIS A 185 7.57 6.48 0.33
C HIS A 185 6.83 6.40 -1.01
N TYR A 186 7.29 7.13 -2.03
CA TYR A 186 6.74 6.99 -3.38
C TYR A 186 6.90 5.57 -3.92
N PHE A 187 8.10 4.98 -3.83
CA PHE A 187 8.34 3.60 -4.25
C PHE A 187 7.53 2.61 -3.41
N LEU A 188 7.34 2.89 -2.12
CA LEU A 188 6.48 2.10 -1.26
C LEU A 188 5.03 2.08 -1.80
N GLU A 189 4.47 3.22 -2.22
CA GLU A 189 3.14 3.26 -2.87
C GLU A 189 3.11 2.52 -4.22
N VAL A 190 4.18 2.61 -5.01
CA VAL A 190 4.31 1.85 -6.27
C VAL A 190 4.21 0.34 -6.01
N THR A 191 4.71 -0.15 -4.87
CA THR A 191 4.64 -1.58 -4.54
C THR A 191 3.23 -2.10 -4.33
N LEU A 192 2.27 -1.24 -3.97
CA LEU A 192 0.86 -1.63 -3.81
C LEU A 192 0.18 -1.89 -5.15
N GLN A 193 0.63 -1.21 -6.21
CA GLN A 193 -0.04 -1.20 -7.50
C GLN A 193 0.07 -2.53 -8.26
N ASP A 194 1.10 -3.32 -7.99
CA ASP A 194 1.31 -4.62 -8.61
C ASP A 194 1.59 -5.72 -7.58
N HIS A 195 0.91 -6.86 -7.71
CA HIS A 195 1.08 -7.98 -6.78
C HIS A 195 2.38 -8.76 -7.04
N ILE A 196 3.18 -8.41 -8.07
CA ILE A 196 4.52 -8.99 -8.29
C ILE A 196 5.42 -8.86 -7.06
N PHE A 197 5.23 -7.84 -6.23
CA PHE A 197 6.04 -7.61 -5.03
C PHE A 197 5.82 -8.66 -3.93
N TYR A 198 4.75 -9.46 -3.98
CA TYR A 198 4.59 -10.62 -3.09
C TYR A 198 5.61 -11.74 -3.36
N LYS A 199 6.35 -11.68 -4.47
CA LYS A 199 7.48 -12.60 -4.73
C LYS A 199 8.68 -12.34 -3.82
N PHE A 200 8.71 -11.20 -3.13
CA PHE A 200 9.79 -10.80 -2.24
C PHE A 200 9.28 -10.70 -0.80
N GLN A 201 10.18 -10.88 0.17
CA GLN A 201 9.86 -10.62 1.57
C GLN A 201 9.56 -9.12 1.78
N PRO A 202 8.64 -8.76 2.68
CA PRO A 202 8.31 -7.36 2.95
C PRO A 202 9.53 -6.49 3.28
N SER A 203 10.48 -7.02 4.05
CA SER A 203 11.72 -6.31 4.37
C SER A 203 12.66 -6.13 3.16
N VAL A 204 12.68 -7.08 2.22
CA VAL A 204 13.41 -6.93 0.93
C VAL A 204 12.78 -5.82 0.10
N VAL A 205 11.44 -5.77 0.01
CA VAL A 205 10.73 -4.72 -0.73
C VAL A 205 11.05 -3.33 -0.16
N ALA A 206 10.98 -3.18 1.16
CA ALA A 206 11.31 -1.91 1.82
C ALA A 206 12.77 -1.49 1.60
N ALA A 207 13.72 -2.44 1.71
CA ALA A 207 15.13 -2.19 1.42
C ALA A 207 15.35 -1.80 -0.07
N ALA A 208 14.63 -2.44 -0.99
CA ALA A 208 14.66 -2.11 -2.40
C ALA A 208 14.10 -0.71 -2.69
N CYS A 209 13.05 -0.26 -1.99
CA CYS A 209 12.57 1.13 -2.08
C CYS A 209 13.69 2.13 -1.71
N ILE A 210 14.48 1.85 -0.67
CA ILE A 210 15.65 2.68 -0.30
C ILE A 210 16.71 2.65 -1.40
N GLY A 211 17.05 1.46 -1.90
CA GLY A 211 18.05 1.29 -2.97
C GLY A 211 17.67 2.03 -4.26
N ALA A 212 16.41 1.88 -4.70
CA ALA A 212 15.86 2.57 -5.86
C ALA A 212 15.88 4.10 -5.66
N SER A 213 15.51 4.58 -4.47
CA SER A 213 15.57 6.01 -4.11
C SER A 213 16.99 6.57 -4.21
N ARG A 214 17.98 5.83 -3.68
CA ARG A 214 19.40 6.23 -3.77
C ARG A 214 19.89 6.28 -5.22
N ILE A 215 19.43 5.36 -6.07
CA ILE A 215 19.75 5.37 -7.50
C ILE A 215 19.13 6.59 -8.20
N CYS A 216 17.85 6.89 -7.95
CA CYS A 216 17.17 8.07 -8.51
C CYS A 216 17.84 9.38 -8.08
N LEU A 217 18.33 9.45 -6.84
CA LEU A 217 19.09 10.58 -6.30
C LEU A 217 20.58 10.54 -6.63
N GLN A 218 21.03 9.59 -7.44
CA GLN A 218 22.42 9.50 -7.90
C GLN A 218 23.45 9.39 -6.75
N LEU A 219 23.05 8.75 -5.64
CA LEU A 219 23.90 8.53 -4.48
C LEU A 219 24.72 7.25 -4.65
N SER A 220 26.04 7.37 -4.43
CA SER A 220 26.98 6.27 -4.54
C SER A 220 27.75 6.02 -3.22
N PRO A 221 27.87 4.75 -2.77
CA PRO A 221 27.29 3.54 -3.38
C PRO A 221 25.77 3.47 -3.21
N CYS A 222 25.04 2.84 -4.14
CA CYS A 222 23.58 2.71 -4.04
C CYS A 222 23.14 1.90 -2.81
N TRP A 223 23.97 0.98 -2.34
CA TRP A 223 23.79 0.23 -1.10
C TRP A 223 25.03 0.37 -0.21
N THR A 224 24.88 1.03 0.94
CA THR A 224 25.99 1.34 1.84
C THR A 224 26.25 0.18 2.82
N ARG A 225 27.46 0.14 3.41
CA ARG A 225 27.77 -0.82 4.49
C ARG A 225 26.83 -0.66 5.70
N GLU A 226 26.36 0.56 5.94
CA GLU A 226 25.45 0.83 7.05
C GLU A 226 24.05 0.26 6.79
N LEU A 227 23.54 0.43 5.56
CA LEU A 227 22.30 -0.23 5.13
C LEU A 227 22.41 -1.76 5.18
N GLN A 228 23.54 -2.31 4.73
CA GLN A 228 23.82 -3.74 4.85
C GLN A 228 23.85 -4.21 6.31
N ARG A 229 24.45 -3.42 7.21
CA ARG A 229 24.54 -3.72 8.65
C ARG A 229 23.17 -3.80 9.31
N ILE A 230 22.29 -2.83 9.07
CA ILE A 230 20.99 -2.76 9.76
C ILE A 230 19.93 -3.68 9.14
N SER A 231 20.06 -4.02 7.86
CA SER A 231 19.08 -4.86 7.14
C SER A 231 19.51 -6.31 7.00
N SER A 232 20.81 -6.59 7.15
CA SER A 232 21.46 -7.87 6.82
C SER A 232 21.39 -8.27 5.34
N TYR A 233 21.02 -7.36 4.44
CA TYR A 233 20.98 -7.63 2.99
C TYR A 233 22.21 -7.05 2.29
N ALA A 234 22.86 -7.86 1.44
CA ALA A 234 23.77 -7.37 0.41
C ALA A 234 23.00 -6.96 -0.87
N LEU A 235 23.61 -6.16 -1.74
CA LEU A 235 22.97 -5.62 -2.96
C LEU A 235 22.40 -6.73 -3.86
N GLU A 236 23.07 -7.87 -3.96
CA GLU A 236 22.64 -9.04 -4.72
C GLU A 236 21.28 -9.60 -4.28
N HIS A 237 20.90 -9.45 -3.00
CA HIS A 237 19.60 -9.87 -2.50
C HIS A 237 18.47 -8.92 -2.93
N LEU A 238 18.82 -7.69 -3.31
CA LEU A 238 17.88 -6.59 -3.55
C LEU A 238 17.75 -6.25 -5.04
N SER A 239 18.76 -6.59 -5.86
CA SER A 239 18.90 -6.15 -7.25
C SER A 239 17.63 -6.37 -8.07
N ALA A 240 17.04 -7.56 -8.03
CA ALA A 240 15.83 -7.89 -8.77
C ALA A 240 14.63 -7.00 -8.37
N CYS A 241 14.41 -6.78 -7.08
CA CYS A 241 13.31 -5.94 -6.61
C CYS A 241 13.55 -4.46 -6.94
N ILE A 242 14.80 -3.99 -6.85
CA ILE A 242 15.20 -2.63 -7.24
C ILE A 242 14.94 -2.41 -8.73
N GLU A 243 15.35 -3.36 -9.58
CA GLU A 243 15.13 -3.27 -11.03
C GLU A 243 13.65 -3.19 -11.40
N ILE A 244 12.80 -4.02 -10.78
CA ILE A 244 11.35 -3.98 -10.99
C ILE A 244 10.77 -2.60 -10.61
N LEU A 245 11.19 -2.04 -9.47
CA LEU A 245 10.77 -0.70 -9.04
C LEU A 245 11.19 0.39 -10.03
N LEU A 246 12.44 0.36 -10.51
CA LEU A 246 12.95 1.32 -11.47
C LEU A 246 12.25 1.19 -12.83
N VAL A 247 11.94 -0.02 -13.28
CA VAL A 247 11.15 -0.26 -14.50
C VAL A 247 9.74 0.32 -14.36
N ALA A 248 9.08 0.13 -13.22
CA ALA A 248 7.77 0.72 -12.95
C ALA A 248 7.84 2.26 -12.96
N TYR A 249 8.85 2.84 -12.32
CA TYR A 249 9.08 4.29 -12.30
C TYR A 249 9.29 4.87 -13.71
N ASP A 250 10.15 4.24 -14.52
CA ASP A 250 10.39 4.67 -15.89
C ASP A 250 9.13 4.62 -16.77
N SER A 251 8.25 3.62 -16.54
CA SER A 251 6.95 3.54 -17.23
C SER A 251 6.07 4.73 -16.89
N VAL A 252 5.91 5.02 -15.59
CA VAL A 252 5.07 6.14 -15.11
C VAL A 252 5.61 7.47 -15.61
N LEU A 253 6.94 7.65 -15.61
CA LEU A 253 7.57 8.87 -16.11
C LEU A 253 7.31 9.08 -17.61
N LYS A 254 7.39 8.02 -18.41
CA LYS A 254 7.08 8.08 -19.86
C LYS A 254 5.62 8.45 -20.10
N ASP A 255 4.70 7.85 -19.35
CA ASP A 255 3.27 8.14 -19.46
C ASP A 255 2.99 9.61 -19.11
N ALA A 256 3.59 10.13 -18.04
CA ALA A 256 3.45 11.52 -17.63
C ALA A 256 3.99 12.50 -18.70
N ILE A 257 5.13 12.18 -19.31
CA ILE A 257 5.71 12.97 -20.40
C ILE A 257 4.78 12.95 -21.62
N ALA A 258 4.26 11.78 -22.01
CA ALA A 258 3.35 11.65 -23.15
C ALA A 258 2.06 12.46 -22.95
N VAL A 259 1.46 12.40 -21.77
CA VAL A 259 0.27 13.20 -21.43
C VAL A 259 0.57 14.70 -21.49
N LYS A 260 1.72 15.13 -20.95
CA LYS A 260 2.14 16.54 -21.01
C LYS A 260 2.34 17.00 -22.45
N SER A 261 2.97 16.19 -23.30
CA SER A 261 3.17 16.49 -24.73
C SER A 261 1.84 16.57 -25.49
N GLN A 262 0.88 15.69 -25.19
CA GLN A 262 -0.47 15.72 -25.78
C GLN A 262 -1.27 16.95 -25.32
N ALA A 263 -1.20 17.31 -24.04
CA ALA A 263 -1.85 18.51 -23.52
C ALA A 263 -1.32 19.80 -24.18
N LEU A 264 -0.01 19.87 -24.45
CA LEU A 264 0.61 20.99 -25.16
C LEU A 264 0.22 21.03 -26.65
N ALA A 265 -0.04 19.88 -27.28
CA ALA A 265 -0.45 19.79 -28.69
C ALA A 265 -1.92 20.14 -28.93
N MET A 266 -2.78 20.09 -27.91
CA MET A 266 -4.22 20.37 -27.99
C MET A 266 -4.58 21.85 -27.76
N VAL A 267 -3.61 22.74 -27.52
CA VAL A 267 -3.85 24.19 -27.38
C VAL A 267 -3.97 24.82 -28.78
N PRO A 268 -5.13 25.37 -29.19
CA PRO A 268 -5.25 26.07 -30.47
C PRO A 268 -4.42 27.35 -30.45
N GLY A 269 -3.61 27.56 -31.48
CA GLY A 269 -2.68 28.69 -31.57
C GLY A 269 -3.38 30.06 -31.48
N THR A 270 -2.93 30.88 -30.54
CA THR A 270 -3.03 32.35 -30.60
C THR A 270 -1.62 32.93 -30.66
N PRO A 271 -1.39 34.02 -31.42
CA PRO A 271 -0.05 34.57 -31.66
C PRO A 271 0.53 35.21 -30.39
N PRO A 272 1.86 35.28 -30.25
CA PRO A 272 2.51 35.63 -28.99
C PRO A 272 2.45 37.15 -28.73
N THR A 273 1.93 37.54 -27.58
CA THR A 273 2.26 38.82 -26.93
C THR A 273 3.17 38.58 -25.73
N PRO A 274 4.21 39.42 -25.52
CA PRO A 274 5.16 39.21 -24.45
C PRO A 274 4.59 39.84 -23.17
N THR A 275 4.07 39.02 -22.26
CA THR A 275 3.88 39.46 -20.87
C THR A 275 4.18 38.28 -19.95
N GLN A 276 5.41 38.27 -19.45
CA GLN A 276 5.86 37.31 -18.45
C GLN A 276 5.14 37.59 -17.13
N VAL A 277 4.29 36.66 -16.69
CA VAL A 277 3.86 36.58 -15.29
C VAL A 277 4.40 35.28 -14.74
N LEU A 278 5.38 35.41 -13.83
CA LEU A 278 5.99 34.32 -13.08
C LEU A 278 4.95 33.62 -12.20
N LEU A 279 4.42 32.50 -12.68
CA LEU A 279 3.79 31.48 -11.85
C LEU A 279 4.81 30.36 -11.61
N HIS A 280 5.56 30.48 -10.51
CA HIS A 280 6.41 29.40 -10.01
C HIS A 280 5.51 28.26 -9.50
N SER A 281 5.46 27.15 -10.23
CA SER A 281 5.07 25.84 -9.70
C SER A 281 6.31 25.15 -9.13
N PRO A 282 6.19 24.30 -8.09
CA PRO A 282 7.34 23.60 -7.54
C PRO A 282 7.95 22.69 -8.61
N ALA A 283 9.20 22.97 -8.98
CA ALA A 283 9.94 22.25 -9.99
C ALA A 283 10.53 20.97 -9.37
N TYR A 284 9.96 19.81 -9.70
CA TYR A 284 10.73 18.57 -9.65
C TYR A 284 11.75 18.62 -10.80
N PRO A 285 13.05 18.45 -10.54
CA PRO A 285 14.04 18.46 -11.61
C PRO A 285 13.85 17.24 -12.51
N THR A 286 13.84 17.47 -13.83
CA THR A 286 13.90 16.40 -14.85
C THR A 286 15.19 15.60 -14.67
N VAL A 287 15.06 14.39 -14.11
CA VAL A 287 16.16 13.44 -13.92
C VAL A 287 16.63 12.93 -15.28
N SER A 288 17.92 13.10 -15.58
CA SER A 288 18.55 12.49 -16.75
C SER A 288 18.59 10.96 -16.61
N HIS A 289 18.30 10.26 -17.71
CA HIS A 289 18.08 8.81 -17.77
C HIS A 289 19.05 7.97 -16.90
N PRO A 290 18.56 7.06 -16.03
CA PRO A 290 19.38 6.23 -15.14
C PRO A 290 20.13 5.06 -15.84
N SER A 291 20.21 5.08 -17.18
CA SER A 291 20.77 4.01 -18.03
C SER A 291 22.15 3.49 -17.55
N ALA A 292 23.04 4.40 -17.10
CA ALA A 292 24.38 4.02 -16.66
C ALA A 292 24.42 3.32 -15.29
N ALA A 293 23.45 3.56 -14.40
CA ALA A 293 23.38 2.90 -13.09
C ALA A 293 22.82 1.48 -13.20
N LEU A 294 21.87 1.26 -14.13
CA LEU A 294 21.27 -0.05 -14.43
C LEU A 294 22.27 -1.04 -15.03
N ALA A 295 23.27 -0.56 -15.78
CA ALA A 295 24.27 -1.42 -16.44
C ALA A 295 25.17 -2.21 -15.46
N ARG A 296 25.18 -1.88 -14.16
CA ARG A 296 26.01 -2.53 -13.14
C ARG A 296 25.31 -3.66 -12.35
N LEU A 297 24.01 -3.91 -12.59
CA LEU A 297 23.20 -4.84 -11.78
C LEU A 297 23.01 -6.26 -12.37
N GLN A 298 23.78 -6.66 -13.39
CA GLN A 298 23.45 -7.85 -14.21
C GLN A 298 23.58 -9.24 -13.51
N ALA A 299 22.49 -10.03 -13.64
CA ALA A 299 22.20 -11.47 -13.39
C ALA A 299 21.82 -11.89 -11.95
N PRO A 300 20.95 -12.93 -11.70
CA PRO A 300 20.36 -13.96 -12.58
C PRO A 300 18.82 -13.87 -12.79
N MET A 301 18.18 -12.74 -12.47
CA MET A 301 16.71 -12.57 -12.52
C MET A 301 16.20 -11.74 -13.73
N GLN A 302 17.03 -11.62 -14.78
CA GLN A 302 16.72 -10.84 -15.98
C GLN A 302 15.37 -11.22 -16.61
N ASP A 303 15.01 -12.51 -16.60
CA ASP A 303 13.75 -13.01 -17.14
C ASP A 303 12.53 -12.42 -16.42
N LEU A 304 12.59 -12.21 -15.09
CA LEU A 304 11.49 -11.60 -14.34
C LEU A 304 11.35 -10.11 -14.66
N CYS A 305 12.45 -9.37 -14.74
CA CYS A 305 12.44 -7.95 -15.08
C CYS A 305 11.98 -7.71 -16.53
N LEU A 306 12.40 -8.58 -17.45
CA LEU A 306 11.93 -8.58 -18.84
C LEU A 306 10.44 -8.91 -18.92
N ALA A 307 10.00 -9.99 -18.28
CA ALA A 307 8.58 -10.36 -18.24
C ALA A 307 7.71 -9.26 -17.61
N TYR A 308 8.21 -8.57 -16.57
CA TYR A 308 7.51 -7.44 -15.97
C TYR A 308 7.39 -6.26 -16.94
N ARG A 309 8.47 -5.93 -17.66
CA ARG A 309 8.47 -4.88 -18.69
C ARG A 309 7.47 -5.18 -19.80
N ASP A 310 7.41 -6.41 -20.28
CA ASP A 310 6.47 -6.84 -21.31
C ASP A 310 5.03 -6.75 -20.81
N SER A 311 4.78 -7.12 -19.55
CA SER A 311 3.47 -6.99 -18.91
C SER A 311 2.99 -5.54 -18.83
N LEU A 312 3.86 -4.60 -18.44
CA LEU A 312 3.52 -3.17 -18.40
C LEU A 312 3.17 -2.64 -19.80
N GLN A 313 3.91 -3.05 -20.85
CA GLN A 313 3.61 -2.67 -22.23
C GLN A 313 2.28 -3.24 -22.73
N ALA A 314 1.93 -4.47 -22.34
CA ALA A 314 0.64 -5.08 -22.63
C ALA A 314 -0.53 -4.36 -21.92
N GLN A 315 -0.30 -3.84 -20.71
CA GLN A 315 -1.30 -3.03 -19.99
C GLN A 315 -1.50 -1.66 -20.66
N ALA A 316 -0.41 -0.98 -21.05
CA ALA A 316 -0.48 0.32 -21.72
C ALA A 316 -1.20 0.24 -23.09
N SER A 317 -0.90 -0.78 -23.91
CA SER A 317 -1.54 -0.98 -25.22
C SER A 317 -3.05 -1.25 -25.11
N ARG A 318 -3.51 -1.96 -24.07
CA ARG A 318 -4.95 -2.14 -23.79
C ARG A 318 -5.65 -0.85 -23.38
N SER A 319 -4.97 0.04 -22.66
CA SER A 319 -5.53 1.35 -22.30
C SER A 319 -5.67 2.28 -23.50
N VAL A 320 -4.73 2.23 -24.46
CA VAL A 320 -4.73 3.10 -25.65
C VAL A 320 -5.82 2.70 -26.66
N LEU A 321 -6.14 1.41 -26.81
CA LEU A 321 -7.20 0.95 -27.71
C LEU A 321 -8.63 1.29 -27.22
N SER A 322 -8.79 1.73 -25.97
CA SER A 322 -10.06 2.22 -25.44
C SER A 322 -10.22 3.74 -25.52
N ALA A 323 -9.17 4.48 -25.90
CA ALA A 323 -9.16 5.94 -25.95
C ALA A 323 -9.59 6.46 -27.34
N GLY A 324 -10.82 6.15 -27.71
CA GLY A 324 -11.43 6.56 -28.98
C GLY A 324 -12.68 7.43 -28.79
N THR A 325 -12.73 8.34 -27.81
CA THR A 325 -13.72 9.44 -27.77
C THR A 325 -13.38 10.51 -26.72
N GLY A 326 -13.22 11.76 -27.18
CA GLY A 326 -13.50 13.03 -26.49
C GLY A 326 -12.97 13.27 -25.06
N LEU A 327 -11.98 14.15 -24.94
CA LEU A 327 -11.45 14.72 -23.68
C LEU A 327 -12.47 15.62 -22.94
N SER A 328 -12.71 15.32 -21.66
CA SER A 328 -13.07 16.30 -20.63
C SER A 328 -12.20 16.06 -19.40
N LEU A 329 -11.51 17.11 -18.95
CA LEU A 329 -10.80 17.16 -17.67
C LEU A 329 -11.82 16.87 -16.55
N HIS A 330 -11.50 15.87 -15.72
CA HIS A 330 -12.42 15.15 -14.83
C HIS A 330 -13.52 14.37 -15.55
N SER A 331 -13.35 13.05 -15.65
CA SER A 331 -14.47 12.13 -15.88
C SER A 331 -14.29 10.85 -15.06
N PRO A 332 -15.36 10.31 -14.46
CA PRO A 332 -15.34 9.07 -13.69
C PRO A 332 -15.06 7.88 -14.63
N TYR A 333 -14.51 6.80 -14.07
CA TYR A 333 -14.45 5.51 -14.74
C TYR A 333 -15.77 5.21 -15.49
N PRO A 334 -15.72 4.72 -16.74
CA PRO A 334 -16.93 4.20 -17.37
C PRO A 334 -17.45 3.05 -16.52
N ALA A 335 -18.76 3.05 -16.25
CA ALA A 335 -19.41 1.95 -15.55
C ALA A 335 -19.16 0.65 -16.32
N LEU A 336 -18.38 -0.26 -15.73
CA LEU A 336 -18.34 -1.64 -16.18
C LEU A 336 -19.72 -2.24 -15.91
N GLN A 337 -20.58 -2.31 -16.93
CA GLN A 337 -21.75 -3.17 -16.87
C GLN A 337 -21.28 -4.63 -16.80
N PRO A 338 -21.88 -5.48 -15.94
CA PRO A 338 -21.59 -6.90 -15.94
C PRO A 338 -21.93 -7.48 -17.32
N LEU A 339 -20.95 -8.10 -17.98
CA LEU A 339 -21.21 -8.87 -19.20
C LEU A 339 -22.06 -10.08 -18.81
N ASP A 340 -23.21 -10.23 -19.46
CA ASP A 340 -24.05 -11.43 -19.39
C ASP A 340 -23.23 -12.67 -19.74
N THR A 341 -23.09 -13.57 -18.77
CA THR A 341 -22.54 -14.91 -18.99
C THR A 341 -23.61 -15.81 -19.60
N CYS A 342 -23.36 -16.31 -20.82
CA CYS A 342 -24.14 -17.40 -21.41
C CYS A 342 -24.19 -18.63 -20.48
N PRO A 343 -25.34 -19.34 -20.40
CA PRO A 343 -25.51 -20.48 -19.50
C PRO A 343 -24.80 -21.71 -20.05
N MET A 344 -23.92 -22.31 -19.26
CA MET A 344 -23.39 -23.66 -19.47
C MET A 344 -23.81 -24.57 -18.31
N PRO A 345 -24.05 -25.86 -18.55
CA PRO A 345 -24.93 -26.68 -17.70
C PRO A 345 -24.27 -27.09 -16.38
N VAL A 346 -25.08 -27.03 -15.33
CA VAL A 346 -24.77 -27.38 -13.94
C VAL A 346 -24.69 -28.90 -13.76
N PRO A 347 -23.71 -29.42 -13.02
CA PRO A 347 -23.88 -30.65 -12.24
C PRO A 347 -24.10 -30.31 -10.76
N GLY A 348 -25.27 -30.71 -10.25
CA GLY A 348 -25.58 -31.11 -8.87
C GLY A 348 -25.15 -30.20 -7.69
N SER A 349 -26.12 -29.53 -7.07
CA SER A 349 -26.03 -28.90 -5.75
C SER A 349 -25.40 -29.81 -4.68
N LEU A 350 -24.32 -29.34 -4.06
CA LEU A 350 -23.90 -29.81 -2.73
C LEU A 350 -24.36 -28.78 -1.69
N SER A 351 -25.46 -29.11 -1.01
CA SER A 351 -25.90 -28.44 0.21
C SER A 351 -24.91 -28.78 1.32
N VAL A 352 -24.16 -27.80 1.80
CA VAL A 352 -23.33 -27.96 3.01
C VAL A 352 -24.17 -27.56 4.20
N GLN A 353 -24.81 -28.55 4.84
CA GLN A 353 -25.31 -28.42 6.21
C GLN A 353 -24.13 -28.55 7.17
N MET A 354 -23.86 -27.52 7.95
CA MET A 354 -22.93 -27.57 9.08
C MET A 354 -23.59 -28.33 10.24
N ALA A 355 -23.19 -29.59 10.44
CA ALA A 355 -23.47 -30.33 11.67
C ALA A 355 -22.39 -29.96 12.71
N ILE A 356 -22.82 -29.39 13.84
CA ILE A 356 -21.97 -29.14 15.00
C ILE A 356 -21.73 -30.48 15.69
N ALA A 357 -20.54 -31.05 15.50
CA ALA A 357 -20.05 -32.14 16.33
C ALA A 357 -19.38 -31.53 17.57
N ALA A 358 -20.05 -31.63 18.72
CA ALA A 358 -19.47 -31.34 20.02
C ALA A 358 -18.80 -32.61 20.55
N GLU A 359 -17.50 -32.56 20.84
CA GLU A 359 -16.86 -33.48 21.78
C GLU A 359 -16.15 -32.70 22.90
N PRO A 360 -16.22 -33.19 24.15
CA PRO A 360 -15.90 -32.41 25.33
C PRO A 360 -14.41 -32.51 25.67
N ARG A 361 -13.78 -31.37 26.01
CA ARG A 361 -12.49 -31.37 26.71
C ARG A 361 -12.67 -30.78 28.11
N HIS A 362 -12.19 -31.55 29.08
CA HIS A 362 -12.35 -31.38 30.51
C HIS A 362 -11.87 -30.01 31.02
N CYS A 363 -12.77 -29.28 31.67
CA CYS A 363 -12.46 -28.11 32.49
C CYS A 363 -12.16 -28.55 33.93
N LEU A 364 -10.99 -28.18 34.46
CA LEU A 364 -10.72 -28.19 35.89
C LEU A 364 -11.37 -26.94 36.50
N ALA A 365 -12.32 -27.17 37.40
CA ALA A 365 -13.00 -26.14 38.17
C ALA A 365 -12.11 -25.67 39.34
N ALA A 366 -11.94 -24.36 39.48
CA ALA A 366 -11.55 -23.73 40.73
C ALA A 366 -12.68 -22.79 41.16
N THR A 367 -13.44 -23.24 42.15
CA THR A 367 -14.50 -22.47 42.82
C THR A 367 -13.88 -21.44 43.76
N TYR A 368 -14.31 -20.18 43.67
CA TYR A 368 -14.37 -19.34 44.86
C TYR A 368 -15.68 -18.55 44.92
N ARG A 369 -16.19 -18.47 46.14
CA ARG A 369 -17.58 -18.32 46.53
C ARG A 369 -17.97 -16.86 46.65
N SER A 370 -19.19 -16.57 46.22
CA SER A 370 -19.94 -15.32 46.41
C SER A 370 -20.09 -14.93 47.89
N SER A 371 -20.09 -13.64 48.18
CA SER A 371 -20.78 -13.06 49.34
C SER A 371 -21.29 -11.67 48.98
N TYR A 372 -22.61 -11.54 49.02
CA TYR A 372 -23.42 -10.34 48.88
C TYR A 372 -23.13 -9.31 49.98
N TYR A 373 -23.25 -8.00 49.68
CA TYR A 373 -24.08 -7.09 50.48
C TYR A 373 -24.45 -5.84 49.66
N SER A 374 -25.74 -5.56 49.68
CA SER A 374 -26.41 -4.34 49.20
C SER A 374 -26.28 -3.23 50.25
N SER A 375 -26.03 -1.98 49.83
CA SER A 375 -26.49 -0.79 50.55
C SER A 375 -26.55 0.42 49.62
N SER A 376 -27.74 1.00 49.56
CA SER A 376 -28.10 2.26 48.94
C SER A 376 -27.62 3.48 49.75
N HIS A 377 -27.80 4.68 49.19
CA HIS A 377 -27.67 6.04 49.75
C HIS A 377 -26.27 6.68 49.70
N VAL A 378 -26.05 7.99 49.51
CA VAL A 378 -26.80 9.22 49.17
C VAL A 378 -25.69 10.27 48.88
N PHE A 379 -25.90 11.20 47.94
CA PHE A 379 -25.01 12.37 47.76
C PHE A 379 -25.09 13.31 48.98
N PRO A 380 -23.99 14.02 49.31
CA PRO A 380 -24.12 15.47 49.32
C PRO A 380 -22.92 16.22 48.73
N ALA A 381 -23.23 17.44 48.27
CA ALA A 381 -22.31 18.49 47.88
C ALA A 381 -21.55 19.11 49.07
N GLY A 382 -20.44 19.79 48.81
CA GLY A 382 -19.84 20.73 49.77
C GLY A 382 -18.39 21.10 49.48
N CYS A 383 -18.17 22.37 49.12
CA CYS A 383 -16.88 23.07 48.95
C CYS A 383 -15.96 23.01 50.19
N PHE A 384 -14.64 23.11 50.00
CA PHE A 384 -13.81 24.29 50.34
C PHE A 384 -12.31 24.04 50.05
N ASP A 385 -11.62 25.16 49.82
CA ASP A 385 -10.25 25.39 49.38
C ASP A 385 -9.13 24.73 50.20
N SER A 386 -8.01 24.43 49.51
CA SER A 386 -6.65 24.92 49.81
C SER A 386 -5.73 24.68 48.63
#